data_AF-A0A1A9ZQW4-F1
#
_entry.id   AF-A0A1A9ZQW4-F1
#
_cell.length_a   1.000
_cell.length_b   1.000
_cell.length_c   1.000
_cell.angle_alpha   90.00
_cell.angle_beta   90.00
_cell.angle_gamma   90.00
#
_symmetry.space_group_name_H-M   'P 1'
#
loop_
_entity.id
_entity.type
_entity.pdbx_description
1 polymer ?
#
loop_
_entity_poly.entity_id
_entity_poly.type
_entity_poly.pdbx_seq_one_letter_code
_entity_poly.pdbx_strand_id
1 'polypeptide(L)'
;MLKNVQQIYAFNESFYIRNFFFFFLKIFIDDQVTCEDVSCSPKQVCLKDSLTHKPRRSPCRYKCSRKRHSRVSPTLSAQLITTNKICGVNNRTYNSWCEMRKDSCATGFSIDLKHAGECL
;
A
#
# COMPACT_ATOMS: atom_id res chain seq x y z
N MET A 1 14.87 -26.74 1.84
CA MET A 1 14.68 -28.05 2.49
C MET A 1 14.87 -27.87 3.98
N LEU A 2 13.95 -28.45 4.74
CA LEU A 2 13.66 -28.24 6.15
C LEU A 2 14.84 -28.58 7.06
N LYS A 3 15.04 -27.81 8.13
CA LYS A 3 15.55 -28.35 9.41
C LYS A 3 14.53 -28.05 10.50
N ASN A 4 14.12 -29.14 11.13
CA ASN A 4 12.88 -29.36 11.85
C ASN A 4 12.81 -28.68 13.22
N VAL A 5 11.56 -28.50 13.61
CA VAL A 5 11.00 -28.03 14.87
C VAL A 5 11.16 -29.10 15.97
N GLN A 6 11.13 -28.65 17.24
CA GLN A 6 11.09 -29.38 18.51
C GLN A 6 12.45 -29.62 19.20
N GLN A 7 12.81 -28.72 20.13
CA GLN A 7 13.21 -29.03 21.51
C GLN A 7 13.78 -27.79 22.21
N ILE A 8 12.94 -26.88 22.71
CA ILE A 8 13.33 -26.02 23.86
C ILE A 8 12.11 -25.90 24.80
N TYR A 9 11.98 -26.96 25.61
CA TYR A 9 11.54 -27.03 27.01
C TYR A 9 10.17 -26.52 27.47
N ALA A 10 9.40 -27.48 27.98
CA ALA A 10 8.38 -27.29 29.00
C ALA A 10 8.98 -26.68 30.28
N PHE A 11 8.33 -25.67 30.86
CA PHE A 11 8.47 -25.33 32.27
C PHE A 11 7.10 -24.92 32.84
N ASN A 12 6.73 -25.60 33.92
CA ASN A 12 5.41 -25.56 34.55
C ASN A 12 5.41 -24.58 35.75
N GLU A 13 4.21 -24.11 36.11
CA GLU A 13 3.82 -23.47 37.38
C GLU A 13 4.12 -21.97 37.63
N SER A 14 3.04 -21.19 37.52
CA SER A 14 2.56 -20.19 38.49
C SER A 14 3.34 -18.88 38.74
N PHE A 15 2.62 -17.76 38.55
CA PHE A 15 2.86 -16.37 39.00
C PHE A 15 3.75 -15.41 38.16
N TYR A 16 4.74 -15.86 37.38
CA TYR A 16 5.63 -14.95 36.61
C TYR A 16 5.20 -14.66 35.15
N ILE A 17 4.22 -15.42 34.65
CA ILE A 17 3.89 -15.47 33.21
C ILE A 17 3.07 -14.27 32.73
N ARG A 18 2.45 -13.46 33.58
CA ARG A 18 1.75 -12.25 33.08
C ARG A 18 2.74 -11.27 32.45
N ASN A 19 3.79 -10.87 33.16
CA ASN A 19 4.81 -9.96 32.61
C ASN A 19 5.63 -10.60 31.49
N PHE A 20 5.97 -11.89 31.60
CA PHE A 20 6.73 -12.60 30.57
C PHE A 20 5.89 -12.85 29.30
N PHE A 21 4.61 -13.20 29.42
CA PHE A 21 3.70 -13.31 28.27
C PHE A 21 3.47 -11.94 27.64
N PHE A 22 3.33 -10.86 28.42
CA PHE A 22 3.28 -9.50 27.86
C PHE A 22 4.60 -9.08 27.21
N PHE A 23 5.76 -9.50 27.75
CA PHE A 23 7.08 -9.23 27.22
C PHE A 23 7.37 -10.04 25.95
N PHE A 24 7.00 -11.33 25.92
CA PHE A 24 7.07 -12.18 24.73
C PHE A 24 6.04 -11.76 23.67
N LEU A 25 4.82 -11.41 24.06
CA LEU A 25 3.82 -10.84 23.16
C LEU A 25 4.33 -9.50 22.59
N LYS A 26 5.02 -8.65 23.38
CA LYS A 26 5.70 -7.44 22.86
C LYS A 26 6.87 -7.74 21.92
N ILE A 27 7.68 -8.75 22.24
CA ILE A 27 8.83 -9.16 21.41
C ILE A 27 8.36 -9.79 20.08
N PHE A 28 7.21 -10.48 20.06
CA PHE A 28 6.60 -11.05 18.85
C PHE A 28 5.69 -10.07 18.06
N ILE A 29 5.46 -8.84 18.54
CA ILE A 29 4.56 -7.87 17.87
C ILE A 29 5.28 -6.94 16.88
N ASP A 30 6.63 -6.95 16.85
CA ASP A 30 7.41 -6.07 15.97
C ASP A 30 8.25 -6.82 14.94
N ASP A 31 7.69 -7.89 14.34
CA ASP A 31 8.19 -8.38 13.06
C ASP A 31 7.77 -7.37 11.98
N GLN A 32 8.61 -6.34 11.77
CA GLN A 32 8.46 -5.37 10.70
C GLN A 32 8.70 -6.07 9.35
N VAL A 33 7.72 -6.83 8.87
CA VAL A 33 7.75 -7.47 7.54
C VAL A 33 7.84 -6.38 6.48
N THR A 34 8.89 -6.41 5.67
CA THR A 34 9.15 -5.40 4.64
C THR A 34 8.85 -5.93 3.23
N CYS A 35 8.98 -5.09 2.20
CA CYS A 35 8.81 -5.57 0.81
C CYS A 35 9.95 -6.47 0.36
N GLU A 36 11.13 -6.33 0.99
CA GLU A 36 12.31 -7.14 0.76
C GLU A 36 12.08 -8.60 1.18
N ASP A 37 11.19 -8.83 2.15
CA ASP A 37 10.82 -10.15 2.66
C ASP A 37 9.61 -10.77 1.92
N VAL A 38 8.89 -9.97 1.13
CA VAL A 38 7.64 -10.39 0.50
C VAL A 38 7.86 -10.91 -0.91
N SER A 39 7.67 -12.22 -1.07
CA SER A 39 7.56 -12.84 -2.39
C SER A 39 6.21 -12.51 -3.04
N CYS A 40 6.27 -11.99 -4.28
CA CYS A 40 5.10 -11.62 -5.08
C CYS A 40 4.86 -12.63 -6.21
N SER A 41 3.60 -12.74 -6.66
CA SER A 41 3.28 -13.49 -7.89
C SER A 41 3.89 -12.79 -9.12
N PRO A 42 4.15 -13.48 -10.24
CA PRO A 42 4.78 -12.89 -11.43
C PRO A 42 4.07 -11.67 -12.04
N LYS A 43 2.78 -11.47 -11.71
CA LYS A 43 1.96 -10.34 -12.14
C LYS A 43 1.80 -9.26 -11.08
N GLN A 44 2.47 -9.39 -9.94
CA GLN A 44 2.37 -8.49 -8.80
C GLN A 44 3.73 -7.86 -8.48
N VAL A 45 3.68 -6.71 -7.85
CA VAL A 45 4.82 -5.97 -7.32
C VAL A 45 4.51 -5.59 -5.87
N CYS A 46 5.52 -5.61 -5.01
CA CYS A 46 5.38 -5.11 -3.64
C CYS A 46 5.58 -3.60 -3.62
N LEU A 47 4.61 -2.88 -3.05
CA LEU A 47 4.64 -1.45 -2.79
C LEU A 47 4.66 -1.21 -1.28
N LYS A 48 5.35 -0.17 -0.83
CA LYS A 48 5.38 0.22 0.58
C LYS A 48 4.22 1.17 0.86
N ASP A 49 3.47 0.94 1.92
CA ASP A 49 2.44 1.89 2.36
C ASP A 49 3.08 3.18 2.89
N SER A 50 2.59 4.35 2.47
CA SER A 50 3.21 5.62 2.82
C SER A 50 2.99 6.04 4.29
N LEU A 51 1.99 5.47 4.98
CA LEU A 51 1.64 5.82 6.35
C LEU A 51 2.10 4.76 7.34
N THR A 52 1.97 3.48 6.98
CA THR A 52 2.25 2.34 7.86
C THR A 52 3.57 1.65 7.55
N HIS A 53 4.22 2.01 6.44
CA HIS A 53 5.41 1.34 5.91
C HIS A 53 5.26 -0.15 5.61
N LYS A 54 4.04 -0.69 5.75
CA LYS A 54 3.74 -2.11 5.52
C LYS A 54 3.71 -2.45 4.03
N PRO A 55 4.10 -3.68 3.64
CA PRO A 55 4.09 -4.12 2.26
C PRO A 55 2.66 -4.34 1.74
N ARG A 56 2.41 -3.92 0.51
CA ARG A 56 1.15 -4.13 -0.23
C ARG A 56 1.44 -4.68 -1.63
N ARG A 57 0.77 -5.77 -2.01
CA ARG A 57 0.91 -6.35 -3.35
C ARG A 57 -0.02 -5.65 -4.35
N SER A 58 0.49 -5.23 -5.50
CA SER A 58 -0.27 -4.53 -6.54
C SER A 58 0.01 -5.10 -7.94
N PRO A 59 -0.98 -5.18 -8.85
CA PRO A 59 -0.79 -5.79 -10.17
C PRO A 59 0.01 -4.95 -11.18
N CYS A 60 0.36 -3.69 -10.87
CA CYS A 60 1.22 -2.71 -11.58
C CYS A 60 1.22 -2.61 -13.13
N ARG A 61 0.38 -3.35 -13.84
CA ARG A 61 0.29 -3.39 -15.30
C ARG A 61 -0.82 -2.46 -15.78
N TYR A 62 -0.76 -1.19 -15.35
CA TYR A 62 -1.78 -0.20 -15.67
C TYR A 62 -1.55 0.42 -17.05
N LYS A 63 -2.47 0.15 -17.99
CA LYS A 63 -2.56 0.82 -19.29
C LYS A 63 -3.63 1.89 -19.23
N CYS A 64 -3.25 3.11 -18.90
CA CYS A 64 -4.20 4.21 -18.82
C CYS A 64 -4.54 4.71 -20.21
N SER A 65 -5.80 4.56 -20.61
CA SER A 65 -6.33 5.18 -21.82
C SER A 65 -6.15 6.69 -21.67
N ARG A 66 -5.24 7.27 -22.46
CA ARG A 66 -5.25 8.72 -22.66
C ARG A 66 -6.60 9.01 -23.28
N LYS A 67 -7.52 9.61 -22.52
CA LYS A 67 -8.70 10.25 -23.11
C LYS A 67 -8.12 11.35 -24.00
N ARG A 68 -7.81 11.02 -25.26
CA ARG A 68 -7.64 12.02 -26.33
C ARG A 68 -8.89 12.83 -26.19
N HIS A 69 -8.73 14.10 -25.80
CA HIS A 69 -9.81 15.06 -25.62
C HIS A 69 -10.97 14.66 -26.52
N SER A 70 -11.98 13.99 -25.96
CA SER A 70 -13.26 13.91 -26.63
C SER A 70 -13.54 15.34 -27.02
N ARG A 71 -13.91 15.57 -28.28
CA ARG A 71 -14.19 16.87 -28.89
C ARG A 71 -15.25 17.60 -28.05
N VAL A 72 -14.85 18.15 -26.92
CA VAL A 72 -15.66 18.88 -25.95
C VAL A 72 -15.30 20.33 -26.19
N SER A 73 -16.31 21.10 -26.56
CA SER A 73 -16.22 22.53 -26.81
C SER A 73 -15.40 23.23 -25.72
N PRO A 74 -14.52 24.20 -26.06
CA PRO A 74 -13.73 24.97 -25.09
C PRO A 74 -14.56 25.62 -23.98
N THR A 75 -15.87 25.75 -24.20
CA THR A 75 -16.82 26.40 -23.29
C THR A 75 -17.36 25.51 -22.16
N LEU A 76 -17.11 24.18 -22.17
CA LEU A 76 -17.71 23.23 -21.21
C LEU A 76 -16.68 22.36 -20.44
N SER A 77 -15.38 22.61 -20.63
CA SER A 77 -14.33 21.69 -20.18
C SER A 77 -13.73 22.02 -18.80
N ALA A 78 -13.66 23.29 -18.39
CA ALA A 78 -13.03 23.67 -17.13
C ALA A 78 -13.75 23.08 -15.90
N GLN A 79 -15.09 23.01 -15.92
CA GLN A 79 -15.89 22.56 -14.78
C GLN A 79 -16.11 21.03 -14.74
N LEU A 80 -15.91 20.31 -15.85
CA LEU A 80 -16.05 18.84 -15.92
C LEU A 80 -14.71 18.11 -15.81
N ILE A 81 -13.58 18.79 -16.03
CA ILE A 81 -12.25 18.21 -15.82
C ILE A 81 -11.96 18.07 -14.31
N THR A 82 -12.43 19.00 -13.48
CA THR A 82 -12.27 18.94 -12.02
C THR A 82 -13.05 17.80 -11.37
N THR A 83 -14.19 17.39 -11.94
CA THR A 83 -15.04 16.32 -11.36
C THR A 83 -14.43 14.93 -11.44
N ASN A 84 -13.40 14.73 -12.28
CA ASN A 84 -12.72 13.44 -12.44
C ASN A 84 -11.33 13.40 -11.80
N LYS A 85 -10.84 14.55 -11.31
CA LYS A 85 -9.54 14.63 -10.63
C LYS A 85 -9.65 14.08 -9.21
N ILE A 86 -8.53 13.58 -8.73
CA ILE A 86 -8.41 13.03 -7.37
C ILE A 86 -7.11 13.49 -6.73
N CYS A 87 -7.13 13.75 -5.43
CA CYS A 87 -5.95 14.07 -4.65
C CYS A 87 -5.46 12.80 -3.95
N GLY A 88 -4.21 12.41 -4.19
CA GLY A 88 -3.55 11.31 -3.48
C GLY A 88 -3.05 11.74 -2.10
N VAL A 89 -2.82 10.77 -1.22
CA VAL A 89 -2.21 11.01 0.12
C VAL A 89 -0.82 11.63 0.05
N ASN A 90 -0.13 11.51 -1.09
CA ASN A 90 1.14 12.17 -1.39
C ASN A 90 0.98 13.64 -1.84
N ASN A 91 -0.20 14.24 -1.62
CA ASN A 91 -0.54 15.62 -2.02
C ASN A 91 -0.37 15.90 -3.51
N ARG A 92 -0.54 14.87 -4.35
CA ARG A 92 -0.51 15.00 -5.81
C ARG A 92 -1.89 14.82 -6.41
N THR A 93 -2.26 15.70 -7.33
CA THR A 93 -3.49 15.59 -8.12
C THR A 93 -3.28 14.65 -9.31
N TYR A 94 -4.20 13.72 -9.53
CA TYR A 94 -4.23 12.80 -10.66
C TYR A 94 -5.50 12.99 -11.49
N ASN A 95 -5.41 12.79 -12.81
CA ASN A 95 -6.58 12.91 -13.70
C ASN A 95 -7.49 11.67 -13.65
N SER A 96 -7.04 10.58 -13.04
CA SER A 96 -7.83 9.36 -12.82
C SER A 96 -7.18 8.43 -11.80
N TRP A 97 -7.96 7.48 -11.29
CA TRP A 97 -7.47 6.34 -10.50
C TRP A 97 -6.39 5.51 -11.21
N CYS A 98 -6.46 5.38 -12.54
CA CYS A 98 -5.45 4.63 -13.29
C CYS A 98 -4.10 5.33 -13.21
N GLU A 99 -4.08 6.65 -13.42
CA GLU A 99 -2.85 7.43 -13.35
C GLU A 99 -2.26 7.40 -11.94
N MET A 100 -3.09 7.53 -10.90
CA MET A 100 -2.64 7.39 -9.51
C MET A 100 -2.00 6.03 -9.24
N ARG A 101 -2.67 4.93 -9.62
CA ARG A 101 -2.14 3.57 -9.40
C ARG A 101 -0.89 3.28 -10.24
N LYS A 102 -0.80 3.86 -11.44
CA LYS A 102 0.40 3.78 -12.27
C LYS A 102 1.58 4.48 -11.59
N ASP A 103 1.33 5.65 -10.99
CA ASP A 103 2.34 6.39 -10.22
C ASP A 103 2.74 5.66 -8.94
N SER A 104 1.80 5.01 -8.25
CA SER A 104 2.11 4.13 -7.11
C SER A 104 3.17 3.08 -7.48
N CYS A 105 3.01 2.46 -8.65
CA CYS A 105 3.95 1.46 -9.13
C CYS A 105 5.28 2.04 -9.59
N ALA A 106 5.29 3.25 -10.16
CA ALA A 106 6.51 3.93 -10.57
C ALA A 106 7.35 4.38 -9.36
N THR A 107 6.69 4.78 -8.28
CA THR A 107 7.34 5.27 -7.05
C THR A 107 7.68 4.16 -6.05
N GLY A 108 7.05 2.99 -6.18
CA GLY A 108 7.20 1.89 -5.21
C GLY A 108 6.37 2.09 -3.94
N PHE A 109 5.52 3.12 -3.89
CA PHE A 109 4.66 3.41 -2.75
C PHE A 109 3.18 3.20 -3.08
N SER A 110 2.41 2.69 -2.12
CA SER A 110 0.95 2.67 -2.22
C SER A 110 0.44 4.09 -2.02
N ILE A 111 -0.08 4.68 -3.09
CA ILE A 111 -0.76 5.98 -3.06
C ILE A 111 -2.26 5.71 -2.96
N ASP A 112 -2.80 5.98 -1.79
CA ASP A 112 -4.24 5.93 -1.52
C ASP A 112 -4.89 7.28 -1.82
N LEU A 113 -6.22 7.29 -1.97
CA LEU A 113 -6.99 8.52 -2.17
C LEU A 113 -7.04 9.32 -0.87
N LYS A 114 -6.70 10.61 -0.93
CA LYS A 114 -6.95 11.57 0.14
C LYS A 114 -8.37 12.11 0.07
N HIS A 115 -8.76 12.65 -1.09
CA HIS A 115 -10.13 13.09 -1.38
C HIS A 115 -10.37 13.21 -2.88
N ALA A 116 -11.64 13.32 -3.28
CA ALA A 116 -12.02 13.64 -4.66
C ALA A 116 -11.74 15.12 -4.97
N GLY A 117 -11.45 15.43 -6.24
CA GLY A 117 -11.03 16.76 -6.69
C GLY A 117 -9.51 16.95 -6.67
N GLU A 118 -9.08 18.17 -6.95
CA GLU A 118 -7.65 18.54 -6.91
C GLU A 118 -7.18 18.74 -5.47
N CYS A 119 -5.91 18.48 -5.19
CA CYS A 119 -5.31 18.89 -3.92
C CYS A 119 -5.38 20.42 -3.77
N LEU A 120 -5.71 20.89 -2.56
CA LEU A 120 -5.68 22.29 -2.16
C LEU A 120 -4.30 22.69 -1.62
#